data_AF-A0A0Q5QUE7-F1
#
_entry.id   AF-A0A0Q5QUE7-F1
#
_cell.length_a   1.000
_cell.length_b   1.000
_cell.length_c   1.000
_cell.angle_alpha   90.00
_cell.angle_beta   90.00
_cell.angle_gamma   90.00
#
_symmetry.space_group_name_H-M   'P 1'
#
loop_
_entity.id
_entity.type
_entity.pdbx_description
1 polymer ?
#
loop_
_entity_poly.entity_id
_entity_poly.type
_entity_poly.pdbx_seq_one_letter_code
_entity_poly.pdbx_strand_id
1 'polypeptide(L)'
;MPATRRRVVRDVTATVAATAGSAGAGWAVYSFLTGQARTAREVIPHRTDNAPNGDGLYLPDGSGPERITPRSEFDLHLMVFGDSTAAGLGADVADETPGVALTRMLCRESGLTVRLSTKAIVGATSRGLSGQVDAMLIAGAPPDVAVILVGANDITARNRPGPAARRLGSAVRRLREVDAHVIVGTCPDLGAVTAIPQPLRSVLRQWGFRLAAAQEHEVRAAGGRPVPLADLLAKEFLAAPERMFSADNYHPSAAGYLLAAQTMLPEVLAAIGEWGAGPLPDPPEVSEFAENNRLVVRVRRRLGWPVRLRRRRAEVALAER
;
A
#
# COMPACT_ATOMS: atom_id res chain seq x y z
N MET A 1 -72.52 24.18 17.99
CA MET A 1 -71.92 24.49 16.67
C MET A 1 -72.25 25.94 16.33
N PRO A 2 -71.41 26.72 15.61
CA PRO A 2 -70.04 26.49 15.09
C PRO A 2 -68.99 27.40 15.79
N ALA A 3 -67.71 27.06 15.98
CA ALA A 3 -66.58 27.06 15.03
C ALA A 3 -66.49 28.38 14.21
N THR A 4 -65.40 29.13 14.09
CA THR A 4 -64.07 28.70 13.61
C THR A 4 -63.00 29.81 13.74
N ARG A 5 -61.79 29.42 14.16
CA ARG A 5 -60.44 29.84 13.69
C ARG A 5 -60.06 31.33 13.56
N ARG A 6 -59.18 31.79 14.46
CA ARG A 6 -57.90 32.44 14.09
C ARG A 6 -56.92 32.49 15.27
N ARG A 7 -55.86 31.66 15.19
CA ARG A 7 -54.48 31.82 15.72
C ARG A 7 -53.90 30.46 16.08
N VAL A 8 -53.35 29.78 15.07
CA VAL A 8 -52.24 28.84 15.26
C VAL A 8 -51.29 29.06 14.09
N VAL A 9 -50.43 30.07 14.22
CA VAL A 9 -49.18 30.17 13.43
C VAL A 9 -48.10 30.57 14.42
N ARG A 10 -47.57 29.58 15.11
CA ARG A 10 -46.22 29.53 15.66
C ARG A 10 -46.11 28.20 16.37
N ASP A 11 -45.36 27.28 15.78
CA ASP A 11 -44.47 26.33 16.46
C ASP A 11 -44.07 25.20 15.51
N VAL A 12 -43.35 25.56 14.44
CA VAL A 12 -42.59 24.59 13.62
C VAL A 12 -41.09 24.98 13.52
N THR A 13 -40.64 26.03 14.20
CA THR A 13 -39.26 26.55 14.04
C THR A 13 -38.37 26.30 15.26
N ALA A 14 -38.29 25.07 15.77
CA ALA A 14 -37.34 24.76 16.84
C ALA A 14 -36.69 23.36 16.79
N THR A 15 -36.78 22.61 15.69
CA THR A 15 -36.16 21.26 15.61
C THR A 15 -35.50 20.96 14.27
N VAL A 16 -34.67 21.88 13.75
CA VAL A 16 -33.77 21.58 12.61
C VAL A 16 -32.31 22.03 12.86
N ALA A 17 -32.05 22.89 13.86
CA ALA A 17 -30.72 23.47 14.05
C ALA A 17 -29.66 22.51 14.65
N ALA A 18 -30.05 21.47 15.39
CA ALA A 18 -29.09 20.60 16.11
C ALA A 18 -28.49 19.48 15.24
N THR A 19 -29.20 19.00 14.21
CA THR A 19 -28.70 18.00 13.25
C THR A 19 -27.98 18.65 12.06
N ALA A 20 -28.29 19.91 11.73
CA ALA A 20 -27.61 20.67 10.68
C ALA A 20 -26.18 21.08 11.06
N GLY A 21 -25.88 21.32 12.34
CA GLY A 21 -24.53 21.75 12.78
C GLY A 21 -23.44 20.69 12.58
N SER A 22 -23.75 19.41 12.82
CA SER A 22 -22.79 18.30 12.65
C SER A 22 -22.68 17.84 11.20
N ALA A 23 -23.78 17.81 10.44
CA ALA A 23 -23.77 17.52 9.01
C ALA A 23 -23.12 18.64 8.20
N GLY A 24 -23.38 19.91 8.53
CA GLY A 24 -22.81 21.09 7.87
C GLY A 24 -21.31 21.25 8.13
N ALA A 25 -20.84 21.03 9.36
CA ALA A 25 -19.41 21.03 9.67
C ALA A 25 -18.68 19.87 8.96
N GLY A 26 -19.28 18.68 8.93
CA GLY A 26 -18.73 17.54 8.18
C GLY A 26 -18.65 17.80 6.68
N TRP A 27 -19.67 18.43 6.10
CA TRP A 27 -19.69 18.81 4.69
C TRP A 27 -18.64 19.89 4.37
N ALA A 28 -18.49 20.91 5.22
CA ALA A 28 -17.46 21.95 5.04
C ALA A 28 -16.04 21.36 5.06
N VAL A 29 -15.72 20.50 6.03
CA VAL A 29 -14.42 19.80 6.11
C VAL A 29 -14.22 18.90 4.89
N TYR A 30 -15.24 18.14 4.49
CA TYR A 30 -15.15 17.29 3.31
C TYR A 30 -14.89 18.08 2.03
N SER A 31 -15.62 19.18 1.82
CA SER A 31 -15.45 20.06 0.67
C SER A 31 -14.07 20.71 0.64
N PHE A 32 -13.56 21.16 1.79
CA PHE A 32 -12.22 21.72 1.93
C PHE A 32 -11.12 20.70 1.58
N LEU A 33 -11.18 19.50 2.15
CA LEU A 33 -10.24 18.41 1.85
C LEU A 33 -10.31 17.99 0.38
N THR A 34 -11.51 17.98 -0.21
CA THR A 34 -11.70 17.68 -1.64
C THR A 34 -11.08 18.76 -2.52
N GLY A 35 -11.20 20.03 -2.13
CA GLY A 35 -10.52 21.15 -2.78
C GLY A 35 -8.99 21.03 -2.73
N GLN A 36 -8.44 20.64 -1.57
CA GLN A 36 -7.01 20.36 -1.43
C GLN A 36 -6.54 19.20 -2.30
N ALA A 37 -7.35 18.13 -2.40
CA ALA A 37 -7.03 17.00 -3.26
C ALA A 37 -7.05 17.38 -4.74
N ARG A 38 -7.89 18.34 -5.15
CA ARG A 38 -7.89 18.88 -6.52
C ARG A 38 -6.64 19.69 -6.79
N THR A 39 -6.30 20.62 -5.89
CA THR A 39 -5.08 21.44 -6.00
C THR A 39 -3.83 20.57 -6.04
N ALA A 40 -3.75 19.53 -5.20
CA ALA A 40 -2.63 18.59 -5.20
C ALA A 40 -2.48 17.86 -6.54
N ARG A 41 -3.58 17.50 -7.23
CA ARG A 41 -3.52 16.88 -8.56
C ARG A 41 -3.12 17.85 -9.68
N GLU A 42 -3.26 19.15 -9.47
CA GLU A 42 -2.79 20.18 -10.41
C GLU A 42 -1.28 20.44 -10.23
N VAL A 43 -0.78 20.35 -9.00
CA VAL A 43 0.64 20.57 -8.66
C VAL A 43 1.47 19.30 -8.88
N ILE A 44 0.94 18.12 -8.55
CA ILE A 44 1.61 16.83 -8.76
C ILE A 44 1.35 16.41 -10.21
N PRO A 45 2.38 16.39 -11.08
CA PRO A 45 2.23 16.01 -12.48
C PRO A 45 1.61 14.62 -12.60
N HIS A 46 0.61 14.49 -13.47
CA HIS A 46 0.19 13.16 -13.93
C HIS A 46 1.20 12.65 -14.94
N ARG A 47 2.16 11.87 -14.46
CA ARG A 47 3.11 11.11 -15.28
C ARG A 47 2.34 10.04 -16.07
N THR A 48 2.27 10.20 -17.38
CA THR A 48 1.68 9.23 -18.33
C THR A 48 2.74 8.48 -19.14
N ASP A 49 4.01 8.82 -18.92
CA ASP A 49 5.17 8.08 -19.38
C ASP A 49 5.19 6.68 -18.77
N ASN A 50 5.60 5.71 -19.58
CA ASN A 50 5.82 4.36 -19.09
C ASN A 50 7.09 4.38 -18.23
N ALA A 51 7.04 3.71 -17.08
CA ALA A 51 8.26 3.49 -16.31
C ALA A 51 9.29 2.72 -17.16
N PRO A 52 10.59 3.01 -17.03
CA PRO A 52 11.63 2.30 -17.75
C PRO A 52 11.55 0.77 -17.51
N ASN A 53 11.73 -0.04 -18.55
CA ASN A 53 11.70 -1.49 -18.43
C ASN A 53 13.11 -2.04 -18.18
N GLY A 54 13.29 -2.75 -17.06
CA GLY A 54 14.53 -3.43 -16.70
C GLY A 54 14.44 -4.95 -16.68
N ASP A 55 13.37 -5.54 -17.21
CA ASP A 55 13.18 -7.00 -17.23
C ASP A 55 14.27 -7.69 -18.07
N GLY A 56 14.73 -8.84 -17.59
CA GLY A 56 15.76 -9.63 -18.24
C GLY A 56 16.50 -10.54 -17.28
N LEU A 57 17.66 -11.03 -17.72
CA LEU A 57 18.52 -11.92 -16.95
C LEU A 57 19.66 -11.12 -16.31
N TYR A 58 19.87 -11.29 -15.02
CA TYR A 58 20.94 -10.65 -14.26
C TYR A 58 21.93 -11.72 -13.79
N LEU A 59 23.21 -11.43 -13.97
CA LEU A 59 24.31 -12.36 -13.66
C LEU A 59 24.74 -12.22 -12.19
N PRO A 60 25.49 -13.20 -11.63
CA PRO A 60 25.92 -13.19 -10.23
C PRO A 60 26.66 -11.92 -9.76
N ASP A 61 27.33 -11.19 -10.65
CA ASP A 61 27.99 -9.92 -10.31
C ASP A 61 27.02 -8.71 -10.27
N GLY A 62 25.75 -8.94 -10.56
CA GLY A 62 24.69 -7.94 -10.69
C GLY A 62 24.72 -7.18 -12.01
N SER A 63 25.47 -7.63 -13.01
CA SER A 63 25.40 -7.10 -14.38
C SER A 63 24.13 -7.57 -15.11
N GLY A 64 23.76 -6.85 -16.18
CA GLY A 64 22.53 -7.06 -16.92
C GLY A 64 21.65 -5.80 -17.02
N PRO A 65 20.45 -5.90 -17.62
CA PRO A 65 19.81 -7.14 -18.04
C PRO A 65 20.33 -7.69 -19.38
N GLU A 66 20.64 -8.99 -19.42
CA GLU A 66 20.76 -9.74 -20.67
C GLU A 66 19.38 -10.16 -21.20
N ARG A 67 19.28 -10.32 -22.52
CA ARG A 67 18.03 -10.74 -23.16
C ARG A 67 17.73 -12.20 -22.85
N ILE A 68 16.51 -12.47 -22.38
CA ILE A 68 16.01 -13.83 -22.17
C ILE A 68 15.76 -14.50 -23.53
N THR A 69 16.27 -15.73 -23.68
CA THR A 69 16.06 -16.62 -24.82
C THR A 69 15.55 -17.98 -24.32
N PRO A 70 15.03 -18.86 -25.19
CA PRO A 70 14.64 -20.22 -24.79
C PRO A 70 15.77 -21.08 -24.21
N ARG A 71 17.03 -20.66 -24.38
CA ARG A 71 18.23 -21.32 -23.84
C ARG A 71 18.80 -20.62 -22.61
N SER A 72 18.17 -19.52 -22.16
CA SER A 72 18.63 -18.81 -20.98
C SER A 72 18.36 -19.65 -19.74
N GLU A 73 19.42 -19.99 -19.03
CA GLU A 73 19.37 -20.63 -17.72
C GLU A 73 19.36 -19.56 -16.63
N PHE A 74 18.62 -19.82 -15.56
CA PHE A 74 18.55 -18.96 -14.39
C PHE A 74 18.28 -19.83 -13.16
N ASP A 75 18.78 -19.40 -12.01
CA ASP A 75 18.60 -20.10 -10.75
C ASP A 75 17.32 -19.66 -10.02
N LEU A 76 16.89 -18.41 -10.27
CA LEU A 76 15.76 -17.80 -9.58
C LEU A 76 14.95 -16.88 -10.51
N HIS A 77 13.62 -17.01 -10.49
CA HIS A 77 12.69 -16.07 -11.10
C HIS A 77 12.09 -15.12 -10.06
N LEU A 78 12.53 -13.86 -10.08
CA LEU A 78 11.96 -12.77 -9.32
C LEU A 78 10.89 -12.02 -10.13
N MET A 79 9.69 -11.90 -9.58
CA MET A 79 8.57 -11.20 -10.19
C MET A 79 8.11 -10.01 -9.36
N VAL A 80 8.00 -8.83 -9.96
CA VAL A 80 7.52 -7.61 -9.30
C VAL A 80 6.09 -7.28 -9.75
N PHE A 81 5.18 -7.08 -8.80
CA PHE A 81 3.78 -6.71 -9.04
C PHE A 81 3.42 -5.40 -8.34
N GLY A 82 2.40 -4.70 -8.85
CA GLY A 82 1.79 -3.60 -8.12
C GLY A 82 1.45 -2.37 -8.96
N ASP A 83 1.69 -1.20 -8.36
CA ASP A 83 1.32 0.09 -8.93
C ASP A 83 2.51 0.86 -9.55
N SER A 84 2.42 2.18 -9.66
CA SER A 84 3.51 3.01 -10.19
C SER A 84 4.80 2.90 -9.40
N THR A 85 4.70 2.62 -8.09
CA THR A 85 5.86 2.39 -7.23
C THR A 85 6.58 1.12 -7.65
N ALA A 86 5.83 0.03 -7.87
CA ALA A 86 6.37 -1.24 -8.36
C ALA A 86 6.99 -1.11 -9.76
N ALA A 87 6.37 -0.31 -10.62
CA ALA A 87 6.86 -0.06 -11.98
C ALA A 87 8.17 0.75 -12.01
N GLY A 88 8.46 1.53 -10.97
CA GLY A 88 9.60 2.44 -10.95
C GLY A 88 9.30 3.81 -11.57
N LEU A 89 8.05 4.26 -11.56
CA LEU A 89 7.70 5.58 -12.09
C LEU A 89 8.37 6.68 -11.26
N GLY A 90 9.21 7.51 -11.87
CA GLY A 90 10.05 8.49 -11.15
C GLY A 90 11.54 8.15 -11.23
N ALA A 91 11.90 6.95 -11.68
CA ALA A 91 13.22 6.63 -12.20
C ALA A 91 13.39 7.19 -13.62
N ASP A 92 14.58 7.68 -13.95
CA ASP A 92 14.88 8.21 -15.29
C ASP A 92 15.35 7.08 -16.23
N VAL A 93 16.01 6.05 -15.68
CA VAL A 93 16.48 4.86 -16.41
C VAL A 93 16.09 3.55 -15.73
N ALA A 94 16.12 2.45 -16.47
CA ALA A 94 15.74 1.11 -15.99
C ALA A 94 16.54 0.67 -14.75
N ASP A 95 17.82 1.02 -14.71
CA ASP A 95 18.77 0.71 -13.64
C ASP A 95 18.37 1.25 -12.27
N GLU A 96 17.51 2.26 -12.25
CA GLU A 96 17.07 2.97 -11.04
C GLU A 96 15.71 2.48 -10.54
N THR A 97 15.06 1.58 -11.28
CA THR A 97 13.77 1.01 -10.86
C THR A 97 13.95 0.08 -9.65
N PRO A 98 12.95 -0.06 -8.77
CA PRO A 98 13.10 -0.84 -7.55
C PRO A 98 13.31 -2.33 -7.83
N GLY A 99 12.70 -2.86 -8.91
CA GLY A 99 12.91 -4.24 -9.34
C GLY A 99 14.37 -4.50 -9.70
N VAL A 100 14.95 -3.64 -10.53
CA VAL A 100 16.37 -3.78 -10.95
C VAL A 100 17.33 -3.58 -9.78
N ALA A 101 17.11 -2.56 -8.96
CA ALA A 101 17.93 -2.32 -7.77
C ALA A 101 17.94 -3.54 -6.84
N LEU A 102 16.75 -4.12 -6.57
CA LEU A 102 16.62 -5.32 -5.75
C LEU A 102 17.30 -6.53 -6.40
N THR A 103 17.07 -6.78 -7.69
CA THR A 103 17.67 -7.92 -8.40
C THR A 103 19.19 -7.86 -8.40
N ARG A 104 19.79 -6.70 -8.67
CA ARG A 104 21.25 -6.56 -8.71
C ARG A 104 21.89 -6.83 -7.35
N MET A 105 21.27 -6.34 -6.27
CA MET A 105 21.75 -6.65 -4.92
C MET A 105 21.55 -8.13 -4.59
N LEU A 106 20.39 -8.70 -4.95
CA LEU A 106 20.12 -10.13 -4.76
C LEU A 106 21.18 -11.00 -5.44
N CYS A 107 21.48 -10.76 -6.72
CA CYS A 107 22.53 -11.49 -7.45
C CYS A 107 23.89 -11.43 -6.73
N ARG A 108 24.30 -10.23 -6.28
CA ARG A 108 25.60 -10.05 -5.62
C ARG A 108 25.70 -10.75 -4.27
N GLU A 109 24.61 -10.75 -3.51
CA GLU A 109 24.57 -11.35 -2.17
C GLU A 109 24.43 -12.88 -2.23
N SER A 110 23.65 -13.41 -3.17
CA SER A 110 23.41 -14.86 -3.28
C SER A 110 24.32 -15.58 -4.29
N GLY A 111 24.97 -14.85 -5.20
CA GLY A 111 25.70 -15.43 -6.32
C GLY A 111 24.82 -16.10 -7.38
N LEU A 112 23.49 -15.91 -7.33
CA LEU A 112 22.54 -16.52 -8.24
C LEU A 112 22.36 -15.71 -9.54
N THR A 113 22.10 -16.41 -10.63
CA THR A 113 21.60 -15.83 -11.87
C THR A 113 20.08 -15.63 -11.74
N VAL A 114 19.63 -14.38 -11.78
CA VAL A 114 18.22 -14.04 -11.50
C VAL A 114 17.54 -13.53 -12.75
N ARG A 115 16.41 -14.15 -13.10
CA ARG A 115 15.46 -13.61 -14.06
C ARG A 115 14.55 -12.60 -13.36
N LEU A 116 14.58 -11.34 -13.78
CA LEU A 116 13.62 -10.32 -13.36
C LEU A 116 12.46 -10.24 -14.36
N SER A 117 11.24 -10.13 -13.86
CA SER A 117 10.05 -9.80 -14.65
C SER A 117 9.13 -8.87 -13.87
N THR A 118 8.52 -7.90 -14.55
CA THR A 118 7.71 -6.86 -13.91
C THR A 118 6.32 -6.82 -14.52
N LYS A 119 5.30 -7.00 -13.68
CA LYS A 119 3.89 -6.78 -14.02
C LYS A 119 3.29 -5.78 -13.05
N ALA A 120 3.70 -4.53 -13.22
CA ALA A 120 3.18 -3.39 -12.49
C ALA A 120 2.40 -2.47 -13.45
N ILE A 121 1.29 -1.91 -12.97
CA ILE A 121 0.44 -1.03 -13.77
C ILE A 121 0.32 0.31 -13.05
N VAL A 122 0.79 1.38 -13.69
CA VAL A 122 0.67 2.75 -13.18
C VAL A 122 -0.80 3.06 -12.87
N GLY A 123 -1.06 3.61 -11.68
CA GLY A 123 -2.41 3.91 -11.21
C GLY A 123 -3.22 2.70 -10.71
N ALA A 124 -2.67 1.49 -10.76
CA ALA A 124 -3.36 0.32 -10.22
C ALA A 124 -3.59 0.47 -8.71
N THR A 125 -4.72 -0.09 -8.27
CA THR A 125 -5.05 -0.28 -6.85
C THR A 125 -5.05 -1.78 -6.56
N SER A 126 -5.25 -2.16 -5.30
CA SER A 126 -5.50 -3.55 -4.88
C SER A 126 -6.60 -4.27 -5.69
N ARG A 127 -7.52 -3.56 -6.36
CA ARG A 127 -8.51 -4.16 -7.29
C ARG A 127 -7.87 -4.81 -8.52
N GLY A 128 -6.76 -4.27 -9.01
CA GLY A 128 -6.09 -4.74 -10.23
C GLY A 128 -5.10 -5.87 -10.00
N LEU A 129 -4.71 -6.14 -8.74
CA LEU A 129 -3.66 -7.11 -8.43
C LEU A 129 -3.99 -8.53 -8.91
N SER A 130 -5.22 -9.01 -8.73
CA SER A 130 -5.57 -10.37 -9.16
C SER A 130 -5.36 -10.54 -10.67
N GLY A 131 -5.77 -9.55 -11.47
CA GLY A 131 -5.55 -9.58 -12.92
C GLY A 131 -4.07 -9.55 -13.32
N GLN A 132 -3.22 -8.87 -12.55
CA GLN A 132 -1.77 -8.90 -12.78
C GLN A 132 -1.18 -10.29 -12.51
N VAL A 133 -1.55 -10.90 -11.37
CA VAL A 133 -1.09 -12.24 -10.97
C VAL A 133 -1.59 -13.29 -11.96
N ASP A 134 -2.89 -13.30 -12.25
CA ASP A 134 -3.49 -14.29 -13.15
C ASP A 134 -2.89 -14.20 -14.56
N ALA A 135 -2.71 -12.98 -15.09
CA ALA A 135 -2.09 -12.80 -16.40
C ALA A 135 -0.65 -13.33 -16.45
N MET A 136 0.10 -13.21 -15.35
CA MET A 136 1.47 -13.74 -15.28
C MET A 136 1.45 -15.27 -15.23
N LEU A 137 0.66 -15.87 -14.33
CA LEU A 137 0.58 -17.32 -14.17
C LEU A 137 0.08 -18.03 -15.43
N ILE A 138 -0.66 -17.33 -16.30
CA ILE A 138 -1.05 -17.83 -17.63
C ILE A 138 0.10 -17.71 -18.64
N ALA A 139 0.91 -16.65 -18.55
CA ALA A 139 1.93 -16.33 -19.55
C ALA A 139 3.21 -17.18 -19.44
N GLY A 140 3.49 -17.80 -18.28
CA GLY A 140 4.70 -18.59 -18.10
C GLY A 140 4.75 -19.38 -16.80
N ALA A 141 5.94 -19.90 -16.50
CA ALA A 141 6.21 -20.59 -15.25
C ALA A 141 5.96 -19.66 -14.04
N PRO A 142 5.49 -20.20 -12.91
CA PRO A 142 5.31 -19.41 -11.69
C PRO A 142 6.67 -18.86 -11.21
N PRO A 143 6.68 -17.69 -10.55
CA PRO A 143 7.91 -17.14 -10.00
C PRO A 143 8.32 -17.87 -8.72
N ASP A 144 9.61 -17.94 -8.45
CA ASP A 144 10.14 -18.44 -7.17
C ASP A 144 9.94 -17.40 -6.07
N VAL A 145 10.09 -16.12 -6.41
CA VAL A 145 9.88 -14.99 -5.51
C VAL A 145 9.00 -13.94 -6.16
N ALA A 146 7.98 -13.47 -5.45
CA ALA A 146 7.12 -12.37 -5.85
C ALA A 146 7.24 -11.20 -4.86
N VAL A 147 7.53 -10.02 -5.38
CA VAL A 147 7.55 -8.76 -4.61
C VAL A 147 6.35 -7.93 -5.02
N ILE A 148 5.56 -7.46 -4.05
CA ILE A 148 4.39 -6.63 -4.30
C ILE A 148 4.57 -5.25 -3.66
N LEU A 149 4.44 -4.20 -4.47
CA LEU A 149 4.39 -2.81 -4.00
C LEU A 149 3.07 -2.16 -4.45
N VAL A 150 2.10 -2.06 -3.53
CA VAL A 150 0.82 -1.41 -3.80
C VAL A 150 0.26 -0.75 -2.54
N GLY A 151 -0.40 0.39 -2.70
CA GLY A 151 -1.27 0.92 -1.65
C GLY A 151 -1.49 2.42 -1.70
N ALA A 152 -0.52 3.18 -2.24
CA ALA A 152 -0.66 4.63 -2.38
C ALA A 152 -1.93 4.98 -3.18
N ASN A 153 -2.19 4.25 -4.27
CA ASN A 153 -3.38 4.45 -5.09
C ASN A 153 -4.67 3.99 -4.42
N ASP A 154 -4.64 3.05 -3.47
CA ASP A 154 -5.82 2.72 -2.68
C ASP A 154 -6.23 3.89 -1.79
N ILE A 155 -5.27 4.65 -1.28
CA ILE A 155 -5.53 5.87 -0.49
C ILE A 155 -6.09 6.98 -1.39
N THR A 156 -5.45 7.27 -2.52
CA THR A 156 -5.91 8.35 -3.42
C THR A 156 -7.25 8.03 -4.09
N ALA A 157 -7.54 6.74 -4.37
CA ALA A 157 -8.82 6.26 -4.86
C ALA A 157 -9.89 6.10 -3.76
N ARG A 158 -9.56 6.39 -2.49
CA ARG A 158 -10.46 6.32 -1.33
C ARG A 158 -11.01 4.91 -1.08
N ASN A 159 -10.22 3.89 -1.38
CA ASN A 159 -10.56 2.51 -1.07
C ASN A 159 -10.51 2.26 0.44
N ARG A 160 -11.49 1.54 0.96
CA ARG A 160 -11.53 1.20 2.38
C ARG A 160 -10.35 0.26 2.72
N PRO A 161 -9.59 0.51 3.80
CA PRO A 161 -8.39 -0.27 4.14
C PRO A 161 -8.62 -1.77 4.21
N GLY A 162 -9.65 -2.23 4.93
CA GLY A 162 -9.94 -3.66 5.08
C GLY A 162 -10.19 -4.37 3.74
N PRO A 163 -11.15 -3.91 2.90
CA PRO A 163 -11.32 -4.46 1.57
C PRO A 163 -10.08 -4.42 0.67
N ALA A 164 -9.27 -3.35 0.73
CA ALA A 164 -8.05 -3.26 -0.04
C ALA A 164 -7.00 -4.29 0.40
N ALA A 165 -6.77 -4.39 1.71
CA ALA A 165 -5.86 -5.37 2.29
C ALA A 165 -6.29 -6.82 2.02
N ARG A 166 -7.59 -7.14 2.07
CA ARG A 166 -8.09 -8.48 1.70
C ARG A 166 -7.80 -8.85 0.26
N ARG A 167 -7.89 -7.90 -0.68
CA ARG A 167 -7.56 -8.17 -2.08
C ARG A 167 -6.08 -8.48 -2.25
N LEU A 168 -5.22 -7.73 -1.55
CA LEU A 168 -3.80 -8.06 -1.46
C LEU A 168 -3.57 -9.45 -0.86
N GLY A 169 -4.21 -9.78 0.27
CA GLY A 169 -4.11 -11.10 0.90
C GLY A 169 -4.57 -12.23 -0.03
N SER A 170 -5.61 -12.02 -0.85
CA SER A 170 -6.00 -12.97 -1.89
C SER A 170 -4.93 -13.15 -2.97
N ALA A 171 -4.28 -12.07 -3.42
CA ALA A 171 -3.18 -12.15 -4.38
C ALA A 171 -1.96 -12.88 -3.79
N VAL A 172 -1.62 -12.61 -2.53
CA VAL A 172 -0.55 -13.31 -1.80
C VAL A 172 -0.86 -14.80 -1.71
N ARG A 173 -2.07 -15.17 -1.30
CA ARG A 173 -2.49 -16.57 -1.20
C ARG A 173 -2.36 -17.28 -2.55
N ARG A 174 -2.79 -16.63 -3.63
CA ARG A 174 -2.72 -17.18 -4.97
C ARG A 174 -1.28 -17.46 -5.43
N LEU A 175 -0.34 -16.61 -5.07
CA LEU A 175 1.08 -16.81 -5.34
C LEU A 175 1.67 -17.91 -4.45
N ARG A 176 1.28 -17.98 -3.17
CA ARG A 176 1.69 -19.07 -2.26
C ARG A 176 1.16 -20.44 -2.70
N GLU A 177 0.00 -20.51 -3.37
CA GLU A 177 -0.56 -21.75 -3.95
C GLU A 177 0.29 -22.34 -5.09
N VAL A 178 1.16 -21.52 -5.70
CA VAL A 178 2.15 -21.96 -6.71
C VAL A 178 3.57 -21.95 -6.15
N ASP A 179 3.68 -22.09 -4.82
CA ASP A 179 4.92 -22.18 -4.02
C ASP A 179 5.84 -20.94 -4.04
N ALA A 180 5.47 -19.85 -4.72
CA ALA A 180 6.24 -18.61 -4.75
C ALA A 180 6.42 -18.00 -3.35
N HIS A 181 7.62 -17.60 -2.96
CA HIS A 181 7.82 -16.76 -1.78
C HIS A 181 7.29 -15.35 -2.03
N VAL A 182 6.49 -14.79 -1.12
CA VAL A 182 5.85 -13.49 -1.35
C VAL A 182 6.31 -12.45 -0.33
N ILE A 183 6.97 -11.40 -0.81
CA ILE A 183 7.41 -10.24 -0.03
C ILE A 183 6.52 -9.06 -0.42
N VAL A 184 6.01 -8.33 0.58
CA VAL A 184 5.12 -7.19 0.32
C VAL A 184 5.63 -5.96 1.04
N GLY A 185 6.06 -4.95 0.27
CA GLY A 185 6.24 -3.61 0.81
C GLY A 185 4.86 -2.99 1.06
N THR A 186 4.52 -2.81 2.34
CA THR A 186 3.21 -2.25 2.73
C THR A 186 3.12 -0.76 2.36
N CYS A 187 1.90 -0.22 2.37
CA CYS A 187 1.60 1.15 1.94
C CYS A 187 2.55 2.16 2.60
N PRO A 188 3.26 3.00 1.83
CA PRO A 188 4.20 3.98 2.39
C PRO A 188 3.49 5.13 3.11
N ASP A 189 4.25 5.92 3.87
CA ASP A 189 3.75 7.12 4.55
C ASP A 189 3.56 8.29 3.56
N LEU A 190 2.34 8.44 3.05
CA LEU A 190 1.96 9.60 2.23
C LEU A 190 2.06 10.95 2.96
N GLY A 191 2.24 10.94 4.27
CA GLY A 191 2.55 12.13 5.05
C GLY A 191 3.93 12.72 4.78
N ALA A 192 4.85 11.94 4.20
CA ALA A 192 6.16 12.43 3.76
C ALA A 192 6.08 13.28 2.48
N VAL A 193 4.99 13.16 1.72
CA VAL A 193 4.80 13.90 0.45
C VAL A 193 4.44 15.35 0.74
N THR A 194 5.43 16.25 0.73
CA THR A 194 5.26 17.66 1.12
C THR A 194 4.38 18.45 0.17
N ALA A 195 4.28 18.04 -1.09
CA ALA A 195 3.38 18.61 -2.10
C ALA A 195 1.89 18.49 -1.74
N ILE A 196 1.53 17.57 -0.83
CA ILE A 196 0.17 17.46 -0.30
C ILE A 196 -0.01 18.51 0.81
N PRO A 197 -0.98 19.44 0.70
CA PRO A 197 -1.18 20.48 1.69
C PRO A 197 -1.84 19.94 2.97
N GLN A 198 -1.65 20.66 4.08
CA GLN A 198 -2.35 20.39 5.34
C GLN A 198 -3.74 21.03 5.33
N PRO A 199 -4.78 20.38 5.90
CA PRO A 199 -4.75 19.17 6.73
C PRO A 199 -4.90 17.85 5.96
N LEU A 200 -5.07 17.87 4.63
CA LEU A 200 -5.23 16.65 3.82
C LEU A 200 -4.08 15.67 4.04
N ARG A 201 -2.83 16.16 4.07
CA ARG A 201 -1.65 15.32 4.29
C ARG A 201 -1.73 14.49 5.58
N SER A 202 -2.13 15.10 6.70
CA SER A 202 -2.35 14.37 7.96
C SER A 202 -3.48 13.33 7.87
N VAL A 203 -4.55 13.61 7.13
CA VAL A 203 -5.64 12.64 6.89
C VAL A 203 -5.16 11.45 6.08
N LEU A 204 -4.40 11.70 5.00
CA LEU A 204 -3.86 10.65 4.14
C LEU A 204 -2.81 9.81 4.86
N ARG A 205 -1.93 10.42 5.68
CA ARG A 205 -0.99 9.70 6.56
C ARG A 205 -1.71 8.71 7.47
N GLN A 206 -2.75 9.17 8.18
CA GLN A 206 -3.50 8.29 9.09
C GLN A 206 -4.28 7.19 8.35
N TRP A 207 -4.75 7.46 7.14
CA TRP A 207 -5.36 6.44 6.29
C TRP A 207 -4.31 5.42 5.82
N GLY A 208 -3.15 5.90 5.36
CA GLY A 208 -1.99 5.09 4.95
C GLY A 208 -1.59 4.09 6.03
N PHE A 209 -1.35 4.55 7.27
CA PHE A 209 -1.02 3.65 8.37
C PHE A 209 -2.10 2.60 8.67
N ARG A 210 -3.39 2.96 8.56
CA ARG A 210 -4.47 1.99 8.72
C ARG A 210 -4.49 0.95 7.60
N LEU A 211 -4.13 1.36 6.38
CA LEU A 211 -3.98 0.43 5.26
C LEU A 211 -2.77 -0.47 5.48
N ALA A 212 -1.60 0.09 5.79
CA ALA A 212 -0.37 -0.66 6.04
C ALA A 212 -0.56 -1.73 7.13
N ALA A 213 -1.15 -1.38 8.28
CA ALA A 213 -1.43 -2.33 9.36
C ALA A 213 -2.42 -3.44 8.93
N ALA A 214 -3.42 -3.10 8.11
CA ALA A 214 -4.35 -4.10 7.58
C ALA A 214 -3.67 -5.01 6.54
N GLN A 215 -2.80 -4.46 5.68
CA GLN A 215 -1.99 -5.21 4.73
C GLN A 215 -1.07 -6.17 5.46
N GLU A 216 -0.36 -5.72 6.51
CA GLU A 216 0.52 -6.58 7.30
C GLU A 216 -0.22 -7.81 7.83
N HIS A 217 -1.40 -7.60 8.42
CA HIS A 217 -2.22 -8.70 8.93
C HIS A 217 -2.62 -9.70 7.84
N GLU A 218 -3.17 -9.20 6.72
CA GLU A 218 -3.65 -10.05 5.62
C GLU A 218 -2.50 -10.76 4.89
N VAL A 219 -1.34 -10.12 4.76
CA VAL A 219 -0.13 -10.72 4.15
C VAL A 219 0.40 -11.85 5.03
N ARG A 220 0.57 -11.63 6.34
CA ARG A 220 1.00 -12.70 7.27
C ARG A 220 0.01 -13.85 7.29
N ALA A 221 -1.29 -13.55 7.36
CA ALA A 221 -2.35 -14.57 7.36
C ALA A 221 -2.40 -15.40 6.06
N ALA A 222 -1.96 -14.83 4.94
CA ALA A 222 -1.85 -15.51 3.65
C ALA A 222 -0.51 -16.23 3.45
N GLY A 223 0.41 -16.20 4.42
CA GLY A 223 1.73 -16.85 4.35
C GLY A 223 2.81 -16.03 3.61
N GLY A 224 2.58 -14.74 3.40
CA GLY A 224 3.59 -13.81 2.89
C GLY A 224 4.36 -13.08 3.99
N ARG A 225 5.38 -12.33 3.58
CA ARG A 225 6.29 -11.55 4.43
C ARG A 225 6.06 -10.05 4.21
N PRO A 226 5.39 -9.34 5.12
CA PRO A 226 5.21 -7.90 4.97
C PRO A 226 6.44 -7.12 5.46
N VAL A 227 6.81 -6.10 4.71
CA VAL A 227 7.87 -5.13 5.04
C VAL A 227 7.19 -3.77 5.32
N PRO A 228 7.31 -3.19 6.53
CA PRO A 228 6.62 -1.97 6.92
C PRO A 228 7.31 -0.72 6.34
N LEU A 229 7.19 -0.48 5.03
CA LEU A 229 7.88 0.63 4.34
C LEU A 229 7.51 2.01 4.90
N ALA A 230 6.29 2.21 5.40
CA ALA A 230 5.91 3.48 6.03
C ALA A 230 6.76 3.81 7.26
N ASP A 231 7.06 2.81 8.09
CA ASP A 231 7.87 3.01 9.30
C ASP A 231 9.37 3.07 8.95
N LEU A 232 9.80 2.22 8.01
CA LEU A 232 11.20 2.05 7.64
C LEU A 232 11.77 3.16 6.75
N LEU A 233 10.93 3.84 5.94
CA LEU A 233 11.40 4.84 4.97
C LEU A 233 11.05 6.28 5.36
N ALA A 234 10.07 6.49 6.26
CA ALA A 234 9.54 7.84 6.48
C ALA A 234 10.59 8.84 6.99
N LYS A 235 11.55 8.40 7.79
CA LYS A 235 12.58 9.27 8.35
C LYS A 235 13.46 9.86 7.26
N GLU A 236 13.94 9.03 6.34
CA GLU A 236 14.83 9.40 5.25
C GLU A 236 14.10 10.31 4.24
N PHE A 237 12.85 9.98 3.89
CA PHE A 237 12.03 10.80 3.01
C PHE A 237 11.69 12.16 3.60
N LEU A 238 11.50 12.26 4.92
CA LEU A 238 11.27 13.55 5.59
C LEU A 238 12.56 14.36 5.75
N ALA A 239 13.71 13.69 5.91
CA ALA A 239 15.00 14.35 6.12
C ALA A 239 15.60 14.94 4.83
N ALA A 240 15.38 14.30 3.68
CA ALA A 240 15.92 14.73 2.38
C ALA A 240 14.90 14.54 1.24
N PRO A 241 13.73 15.21 1.28
CA PRO A 241 12.66 15.02 0.30
C PRO A 241 13.10 15.33 -1.14
N GLU A 242 13.94 16.33 -1.35
CA GLU A 242 14.51 16.70 -2.66
C GLU A 242 15.41 15.63 -3.28
N ARG A 243 15.96 14.73 -2.45
CA ARG A 243 16.74 13.59 -2.89
C ARG A 243 15.89 12.33 -3.01
N MET A 244 14.91 12.14 -2.12
CA MET A 244 14.14 10.90 -2.00
C MET A 244 12.93 10.84 -2.94
N PHE A 245 12.37 11.99 -3.32
CA PHE A 245 11.31 12.07 -4.33
C PHE A 245 11.87 12.46 -5.69
N SER A 246 11.21 11.98 -6.75
CA SER A 246 11.49 12.38 -8.13
C SER A 246 11.07 13.83 -8.39
N ALA A 247 11.32 14.32 -9.60
CA ALA A 247 10.92 15.67 -10.03
C ALA A 247 9.42 15.98 -9.88
N ASP A 248 8.57 14.95 -9.78
CA ASP A 248 7.12 15.12 -9.53
C ASP A 248 6.76 15.37 -8.06
N ASN A 249 7.75 15.34 -7.16
CA ASN A 249 7.60 15.49 -5.71
C ASN A 249 6.59 14.52 -5.08
N TYR A 250 6.38 13.36 -5.70
CA TYR A 250 5.40 12.35 -5.27
C TYR A 250 5.96 10.93 -5.31
N HIS A 251 6.48 10.49 -6.46
CA HIS A 251 7.07 9.17 -6.57
C HIS A 251 8.51 9.15 -6.03
N PRO A 252 9.01 8.00 -5.55
CA PRO A 252 10.41 7.86 -5.19
C PRO A 252 11.33 8.19 -6.36
N SER A 253 12.47 8.81 -6.06
CA SER A 253 13.60 8.91 -6.98
C SER A 253 14.38 7.59 -7.04
N ALA A 254 15.43 7.54 -7.87
CA ALA A 254 16.43 6.47 -7.85
C ALA A 254 16.94 6.16 -6.43
N ALA A 255 17.23 7.18 -5.62
CA ALA A 255 17.70 7.00 -4.24
C ALA A 255 16.61 6.43 -3.32
N GLY A 256 15.36 6.89 -3.50
CA GLY A 256 14.21 6.37 -2.75
C GLY A 256 13.90 4.91 -3.09
N TYR A 257 13.99 4.55 -4.38
CA TYR A 257 13.82 3.16 -4.83
C TYR A 257 14.94 2.24 -4.37
N LEU A 258 16.20 2.70 -4.42
CA LEU A 258 17.32 1.94 -3.87
C LEU A 258 17.12 1.65 -2.39
N LEU A 259 16.71 2.64 -1.60
CA LEU A 259 16.44 2.47 -0.17
C LEU A 259 15.29 1.47 0.08
N ALA A 260 14.20 1.57 -0.68
CA ALA A 260 13.10 0.61 -0.60
C ALA A 260 13.55 -0.82 -0.95
N ALA A 261 14.37 -0.98 -1.99
CA ALA A 261 14.94 -2.26 -2.39
C ALA A 261 15.86 -2.84 -1.29
N GLN A 262 16.75 -2.02 -0.71
CA GLN A 262 17.64 -2.42 0.38
C GLN A 262 16.85 -2.87 1.61
N THR A 263 15.74 -2.20 1.88
CA THR A 263 14.86 -2.51 3.01
C THR A 263 14.14 -3.86 2.83
N MET A 264 13.82 -4.25 1.59
CA MET A 264 13.15 -5.53 1.31
C MET A 264 14.12 -6.71 1.11
N LEU A 265 15.36 -6.44 0.72
CA LEU A 265 16.36 -7.46 0.38
C LEU A 265 16.56 -8.52 1.48
N PRO A 266 16.65 -8.19 2.79
CA PRO A 266 16.78 -9.20 3.84
C PRO A 266 15.65 -10.25 3.82
N GLU A 267 14.39 -9.83 3.66
CA GLU A 267 13.25 -10.75 3.59
C GLU A 267 13.28 -11.61 2.33
N VAL A 268 13.81 -11.08 1.23
CA VAL A 268 14.00 -11.85 -0.01
C VAL A 268 15.06 -12.92 0.18
N LEU A 269 16.25 -12.55 0.68
CA LEU A 269 17.34 -13.48 0.97
C LEU A 269 16.92 -14.57 1.97
N ALA A 270 16.21 -14.19 3.03
CA ALA A 270 15.73 -15.15 4.03
C ALA A 270 14.63 -16.06 3.49
N ALA A 271 13.83 -15.60 2.53
CA ALA A 271 12.83 -16.45 1.91
C ALA A 271 13.46 -17.57 1.07
N ILE A 272 14.58 -17.29 0.40
CA ILE A 272 15.29 -18.25 -0.46
C ILE A 272 16.39 -19.03 0.27
N GLY A 273 16.60 -18.79 1.57
CA GLY A 273 17.62 -19.49 2.37
C GLY A 273 19.05 -18.94 2.25
N GLU A 274 19.22 -17.79 1.61
CA GLU A 274 20.52 -17.13 1.40
C GLU A 274 20.83 -16.08 2.48
N TRP A 275 19.87 -15.79 3.38
CA TRP A 275 20.16 -15.06 4.60
C TRP A 275 20.91 -15.98 5.55
N GLY A 276 22.19 -15.70 5.80
CA GLY A 276 23.05 -16.51 6.67
C GLY A 276 22.45 -16.78 8.06
N ALA A 277 23.13 -17.56 8.90
CA ALA A 277 22.59 -18.09 10.16
C ALA A 277 22.15 -17.07 11.25
N GLY A 278 22.28 -15.76 11.00
CA GLY A 278 21.87 -14.71 11.93
C GLY A 278 20.37 -14.37 11.82
N PRO A 279 19.76 -13.79 12.87
CA PRO A 279 18.38 -13.32 12.77
C PRO A 279 18.26 -12.21 11.72
N LEU A 280 17.07 -12.06 11.12
CA LEU A 280 16.75 -10.88 10.31
C LEU A 280 16.88 -9.61 11.16
N PRO A 281 17.21 -8.45 10.56
CA PRO A 281 17.23 -7.20 11.31
C PRO A 281 15.83 -6.94 11.87
N ASP A 282 15.73 -6.68 13.16
CA ASP A 282 14.45 -6.27 13.73
C ASP A 282 14.02 -4.97 13.03
N PRO A 283 12.82 -4.93 12.42
CA PRO A 283 12.28 -3.67 11.92
C PRO A 283 12.19 -2.71 13.12
N PRO A 284 12.46 -1.39 12.91
CA PRO A 284 12.39 -0.43 13.98
C PRO A 284 11.02 -0.51 14.66
N GLU A 285 11.01 -0.34 15.99
CA GLU A 285 9.75 -0.29 16.74
C GLU A 285 8.81 0.71 16.06
N VAL A 286 7.62 0.20 15.75
CA VAL A 286 6.54 0.86 15.00
C VAL A 286 6.44 2.34 15.38
N SER A 287 6.29 3.22 14.39
CA SER A 287 6.09 4.66 14.62
C SER A 287 5.13 4.92 15.78
N GLU A 288 5.53 5.79 16.71
CA GLU A 288 4.81 6.22 17.93
C GLU A 288 3.32 6.56 17.67
N PHE A 289 2.95 6.85 16.42
CA PHE A 289 1.59 7.09 15.95
C PHE A 289 0.72 5.82 15.81
N ALA A 290 1.29 4.68 15.42
CA ALA A 290 0.59 3.39 15.42
C ALA A 290 0.28 2.93 16.86
N GLU A 291 1.21 3.18 17.80
CA GLU A 291 0.97 2.98 19.24
C GLU A 291 -0.09 3.94 19.79
N ASN A 292 -0.07 5.21 19.36
CA ASN A 292 -1.08 6.19 19.74
C ASN A 292 -2.50 5.79 19.30
N ASN A 293 -2.66 4.96 18.26
CA ASN A 293 -3.96 4.38 17.89
C ASN A 293 -4.50 3.40 18.95
N ARG A 294 -3.63 2.66 19.67
CA ARG A 294 -4.05 1.85 20.83
C ARG A 294 -4.53 2.75 21.97
N LEU A 295 -3.88 3.90 22.17
CA LEU A 295 -4.28 4.93 23.14
C LEU A 295 -5.62 5.58 22.78
N VAL A 296 -5.86 5.92 21.50
CA VAL A 296 -7.17 6.45 21.04
C VAL A 296 -8.30 5.42 21.22
N VAL A 297 -8.02 4.12 21.04
CA VAL A 297 -8.97 3.03 21.38
C VAL A 297 -9.18 2.93 22.89
N ARG A 298 -8.14 3.14 23.70
CA ARG A 298 -8.19 3.15 25.18
C ARG A 298 -8.96 4.37 25.72
N VAL A 299 -8.77 5.55 25.10
CA VAL A 299 -9.47 6.80 25.39
C VAL A 299 -10.94 6.72 24.97
N ARG A 300 -11.25 6.10 23.81
CA ARG A 300 -12.64 5.82 23.40
C ARG A 300 -13.36 4.85 24.33
N ARG A 301 -12.66 3.85 24.89
CA ARG A 301 -13.21 2.98 25.95
C ARG A 301 -13.42 3.73 27.27
N ARG A 302 -12.50 4.63 27.66
CA ARG A 302 -12.63 5.46 28.87
C ARG A 302 -13.72 6.53 28.77
N LEU A 303 -13.99 7.05 27.58
CA LEU A 303 -15.03 8.06 27.32
C LEU A 303 -16.43 7.48 27.07
N GLY A 304 -16.63 6.17 27.30
CA GLY A 304 -17.96 5.56 27.32
C GLY A 304 -18.72 5.55 25.99
N TRP A 305 -18.06 5.73 24.84
CA TRP A 305 -18.75 5.76 23.55
C TRP A 305 -19.19 4.32 23.16
N PRO A 306 -20.50 4.03 23.04
CA PRO A 306 -20.95 2.66 22.84
C PRO A 306 -20.56 2.13 21.47
N VAL A 307 -19.86 1.00 21.46
CA VAL A 307 -19.67 0.17 20.26
C VAL A 307 -21.01 -0.48 19.93
N ARG A 308 -21.68 -0.01 18.86
CA ARG A 308 -22.85 -0.72 18.31
C ARG A 308 -22.38 -2.04 17.68
N LEU A 309 -22.32 -3.09 18.48
CA LEU A 309 -22.28 -4.46 17.99
C LEU A 309 -23.62 -4.74 17.30
N ARG A 310 -23.60 -4.87 15.97
CA ARG A 310 -24.70 -5.47 15.21
C ARG A 310 -24.84 -6.92 15.69
N ARG A 311 -25.71 -7.18 16.66
CA ARG A 311 -26.20 -8.53 16.95
C ARG A 311 -26.98 -9.02 15.73
N ARG A 312 -26.45 -10.00 15.00
CA ARG A 312 -27.26 -10.87 14.15
C ARG A 312 -28.19 -11.66 15.07
N ARG A 313 -29.50 -11.50 14.89
CA ARG A 313 -30.49 -12.47 15.38
C ARG A 313 -30.39 -13.71 14.49
N ALA A 314 -30.05 -14.84 15.08
CA ALA A 314 -30.31 -16.16 14.54
C ALA A 314 -30.84 -17.02 15.71
N GLU A 315 -32.16 -17.00 15.87
CA GLU A 315 -32.95 -18.11 16.39
C GLU A 315 -33.82 -18.47 15.17
N VAL A 316 -33.96 -19.72 14.74
CA VAL A 316 -34.75 -20.79 15.38
C VAL A 316 -34.36 -22.15 14.76
N ALA A 317 -34.53 -23.21 15.55
CA ALA A 317 -34.62 -24.64 15.23
C ALA A 317 -33.37 -25.49 15.52
N LEU A 318 -33.35 -26.15 16.68
CA LEU A 318 -33.54 -27.61 16.78
C LEU A 318 -33.29 -28.08 18.24
N ALA A 319 -34.37 -28.33 18.96
CA ALA A 319 -34.44 -29.32 20.03
C ALA A 319 -35.86 -29.92 19.98
N GLU A 320 -35.94 -31.24 20.13
CA GLU A 320 -37.12 -32.13 20.08
C GLU A 320 -37.49 -32.73 18.71
N ARG A 321 -36.69 -33.71 18.26
CA ARG A 321 -37.05 -35.14 18.20
C ARG A 321 -35.88 -35.99 17.71
#